data_AF-A0A1Y2ABT9-F1
#
_entry.id   AF-A0A1Y2ABT9-F1
#
_cell.length_a   1.000
_cell.length_b   1.000
_cell.length_c   1.000
_cell.angle_alpha   90.00
_cell.angle_beta   90.00
_cell.angle_gamma   90.00
#
_symmetry.space_group_name_H-M   'P 1'
#
loop_
_entity.id
_entity.type
_entity.pdbx_description
1 polymer ?
#
loop_
_entity_poly.entity_id
_entity_poly.type
_entity_poly.pdbx_seq_one_letter_code
_entity_poly.pdbx_strand_id
1 'polypeptide(L)'
;MSSFLLTPPTVTSTTSSRRRNEILRPPNPFILYRQEHHSQVLAEHEGISNTEISKIIGKMWKEESEEVKNKYKEKAQEMKRRHKLMYPDYRFSPRKQEEIRR
;
A
#
# COMPACT_ATOMS: atom_id res chain seq x y z
N MET A 1 17.73 22.71 26.26
CA MET A 1 16.57 22.68 25.34
C MET A 1 16.97 21.82 24.13
N SER A 2 16.84 20.50 24.24
CA SER A 2 17.32 19.58 23.21
C SER A 2 16.24 19.40 22.15
N SER A 3 16.28 20.22 21.11
CA SER A 3 15.39 20.12 19.95
C SER A 3 15.90 19.01 19.04
N PHE A 4 15.49 17.77 19.32
CA PHE A 4 15.64 16.68 18.36
C PHE A 4 14.71 16.94 17.18
N LEU A 5 15.27 17.50 16.11
CA LEU A 5 14.62 17.58 14.81
C LEU A 5 14.31 16.16 14.37
N LEU A 6 13.02 15.83 14.36
CA LEU A 6 12.48 14.58 13.86
C LEU A 6 12.65 14.60 12.33
N THR A 7 13.82 14.20 11.84
CA THR A 7 14.02 13.94 10.41
C THR A 7 13.07 12.82 10.00
N PRO A 8 12.23 12.98 8.96
CA PRO A 8 11.37 11.90 8.52
C PRO A 8 12.25 10.74 8.04
N PRO A 9 12.02 9.50 8.53
CA PRO A 9 12.77 8.34 8.04
C PRO A 9 12.50 8.17 6.55
N THR A 10 13.57 8.03 5.79
CA THR A 10 13.59 7.77 4.35
C THR A 10 12.53 6.73 4.01
N VAL A 11 11.50 7.19 3.29
CA VAL A 11 10.39 6.36 2.82
C VAL A 11 10.99 5.32 1.88
N THR A 12 11.03 4.06 2.30
CA THR A 12 11.33 2.91 1.44
C THR A 12 10.17 2.73 0.46
N SER A 13 10.17 3.58 -0.56
CA SER A 13 9.26 3.57 -1.69
C SER A 13 9.67 2.48 -2.67
N THR A 14 9.38 1.23 -2.33
CA THR A 14 9.60 0.11 -3.25
C THR A 14 8.47 0.11 -4.28
N THR A 15 8.87 0.39 -5.52
CA THR A 15 8.17 0.31 -6.82
C THR A 15 7.63 1.62 -7.44
N SER A 16 8.28 1.98 -8.56
CA SER A 16 7.94 2.97 -9.59
C SER A 16 8.43 4.40 -9.38
N SER A 17 9.63 4.63 -9.91
CA SER A 17 10.40 5.87 -10.04
C SER A 17 9.74 7.01 -10.84
N ARG A 18 8.45 6.95 -11.19
CA ARG A 18 7.76 8.00 -11.98
C ARG A 18 7.01 9.05 -11.16
N ARG A 19 6.94 8.93 -9.83
CA ARG A 19 6.08 9.76 -8.97
C ARG A 19 6.86 10.41 -7.80
N ARG A 20 8.08 10.89 -8.04
CA ARG A 20 8.98 11.33 -6.95
C ARG A 20 8.43 12.45 -6.05
N ASN A 21 7.37 13.15 -6.44
CA ASN A 21 6.79 14.26 -5.67
C ASN A 21 5.31 14.09 -5.27
N GLU A 22 4.65 12.98 -5.64
CA GLU A 22 3.24 12.78 -5.28
C GLU A 22 3.11 11.91 -4.04
N ILE A 23 2.47 12.45 -3.00
CA ILE A 23 2.15 11.73 -1.78
C ILE A 23 1.14 10.63 -2.12
N LEU A 24 1.59 9.37 -2.07
CA LEU A 24 0.74 8.21 -2.35
C LEU A 24 -0.23 7.94 -1.20
N ARG A 25 -1.39 7.37 -1.53
CA ARG A 25 -2.37 6.94 -0.52
C ARG A 25 -1.74 5.94 0.46
N PRO A 26 -2.09 5.99 1.75
CA PRO A 26 -1.71 4.93 2.66
C PRO A 26 -2.35 3.60 2.21
N PRO A 27 -1.62 2.47 2.30
CA PRO A 27 -2.13 1.17 1.88
C PRO A 27 -3.29 0.71 2.77
N ASN A 28 -4.28 0.05 2.16
CA ASN A 28 -5.35 -0.62 2.90
C ASN A 28 -4.88 -2.03 3.37
N PRO A 29 -5.67 -2.74 4.20
CA PRO A 29 -5.28 -4.05 4.72
C PRO A 29 -4.95 -5.07 3.62
N PHE A 30 -5.76 -5.11 2.57
CA PHE A 30 -5.56 -6.01 1.43
C PHE A 30 -4.29 -5.68 0.64
N ILE A 31 -3.94 -4.40 0.46
CA ILE A 31 -2.71 -4.01 -0.21
C ILE A 31 -1.49 -4.46 0.58
N LEU A 32 -1.51 -4.34 1.91
CA LEU A 32 -0.44 -4.84 2.77
C LEU A 32 -0.32 -6.38 2.66
N TYR A 33 -1.45 -7.08 2.70
CA TYR A 33 -1.49 -8.53 2.52
C TYR A 33 -0.92 -8.95 1.15
N ARG A 34 -1.37 -8.28 0.08
CA ARG A 34 -0.88 -8.53 -1.29
C ARG A 34 0.62 -8.31 -1.39
N GLN A 35 1.16 -7.23 -0.80
CA GLN A 35 2.60 -6.97 -0.86
C GLN A 35 3.43 -8.11 -0.25
N GLU A 36 2.94 -8.73 0.82
CA GLU A 36 3.62 -9.83 1.50
C GLU A 36 3.50 -11.16 0.73
N HIS A 37 2.34 -11.44 0.12
CA HIS A 37 2.06 -12.72 -0.55
C HIS A 37 2.38 -12.72 -2.05
N HIS A 38 2.60 -11.55 -2.66
CA HIS A 38 2.83 -11.45 -4.10
C HIS A 38 4.07 -12.21 -4.57
N SER A 39 5.18 -12.10 -3.84
CA SER A 39 6.41 -12.83 -4.17
C SER A 39 6.21 -14.34 -4.10
N GLN A 40 5.47 -14.81 -3.09
CA GLN A 40 5.13 -16.22 -2.94
C GLN A 40 4.29 -16.74 -4.11
N VAL A 41 3.19 -16.05 -4.45
CA VAL A 41 2.31 -16.45 -5.56
C VAL A 41 3.02 -16.36 -6.91
N LEU A 42 3.92 -15.39 -7.08
CA LEU A 42 4.73 -15.26 -8.30
C LEU A 42 5.75 -16.40 -8.43
N ALA A 43 6.35 -16.84 -7.32
CA ALA A 43 7.29 -17.96 -7.31
C ALA A 43 6.60 -19.31 -7.54
N GLU A 44 5.38 -19.47 -7.02
CA GLU A 44 4.57 -20.68 -7.22
C GLU A 44 3.97 -20.76 -8.63
N HIS A 45 3.63 -19.61 -9.21
CA HIS A 45 3.07 -19.50 -10.55
C HIS A 45 3.96 -18.60 -11.43
N GLU A 46 5.03 -19.18 -11.96
CA GLU A 46 5.87 -18.48 -12.92
C GLU A 46 5.11 -18.24 -14.24
N GLY A 47 5.21 -17.03 -14.79
CA GLY A 47 4.63 -16.69 -16.09
C GLY A 47 3.15 -16.30 -16.10
N ILE A 48 2.46 -16.26 -14.94
CA ILE A 48 1.08 -15.73 -14.89
C ILE A 48 1.06 -14.20 -14.79
N SER A 49 0.00 -13.61 -15.34
CA SER A 49 -0.17 -12.14 -15.33
C SER A 49 -0.48 -11.60 -13.93
N ASN A 50 -0.13 -10.33 -13.69
CA ASN A 50 -0.50 -9.62 -12.45
C ASN A 50 -2.01 -9.62 -12.17
N THR A 51 -2.84 -9.71 -13.21
CA THR A 51 -4.29 -9.83 -13.10
C THR A 51 -4.68 -11.16 -12.44
N GLU A 52 -4.06 -12.26 -12.87
CA GLU A 52 -4.28 -13.60 -12.29
C GLU A 52 -3.74 -13.67 -10.86
N ILE A 53 -2.53 -13.16 -10.61
CA ILE A 53 -1.96 -13.07 -9.25
C ILE A 53 -2.91 -12.33 -8.31
N SER A 54 -3.52 -11.23 -8.77
CA SER A 54 -4.45 -10.45 -7.95
C SER A 54 -5.76 -11.20 -7.68
N LYS A 55 -6.21 -12.06 -8.61
CA LYS A 55 -7.37 -12.93 -8.38
C LYS A 55 -7.06 -14.01 -7.34
N ILE A 56 -5.88 -14.64 -7.42
CA ILE A 56 -5.43 -15.68 -6.48
C ILE A 56 -5.34 -15.09 -5.06
N ILE A 57 -4.59 -14.00 -4.90
CA ILE A 57 -4.45 -13.31 -3.61
C ILE A 57 -5.81 -12.81 -3.09
N GLY A 58 -6.71 -12.39 -3.99
CA GLY A 58 -8.07 -12.01 -3.63
C GLY A 58 -8.90 -13.16 -3.05
N LYS A 59 -8.70 -14.40 -3.52
CA LYS A 59 -9.31 -15.61 -2.94
C LYS A 59 -8.68 -15.95 -1.60
N MET A 60 -7.35 -15.98 -1.52
CA MET A 60 -6.61 -16.23 -0.28
C MET A 60 -7.04 -15.27 0.84
N TRP A 61 -7.14 -13.97 0.54
CA TRP A 61 -7.59 -12.98 1.51
C TRP A 61 -9.02 -13.23 2.00
N LYS A 62 -9.93 -13.75 1.17
CA LYS A 62 -11.30 -14.06 1.60
C LYS A 62 -11.33 -15.25 2.54
N GLU A 63 -10.55 -16.28 2.23
CA GLU A 63 -10.43 -17.54 2.97
C GLU A 63 -9.57 -17.41 4.24
N GLU A 64 -8.78 -16.34 4.32
CA GLU A 64 -7.92 -16.05 5.47
C GLU A 64 -8.72 -15.87 6.77
N SER A 65 -8.09 -16.25 7.87
CA SER A 65 -8.62 -16.12 9.23
C SER A 65 -8.91 -14.66 9.62
N GLU A 66 -9.94 -14.45 10.46
CA GLU A 66 -10.30 -13.10 10.90
C GLU A 66 -9.22 -12.47 11.78
N GLU A 67 -8.44 -13.28 12.50
CA GLU A 67 -7.29 -12.87 13.30
C GLU A 67 -6.21 -12.23 12.40
N VAL A 68 -5.87 -12.90 11.30
CA VAL A 68 -4.89 -12.40 10.34
C VAL A 68 -5.45 -11.14 9.65
N LYS A 69 -6.72 -11.16 9.22
CA LYS A 69 -7.36 -9.97 8.65
C LYS A 69 -7.33 -8.79 9.61
N ASN A 70 -7.60 -9.00 10.90
CA ASN A 70 -7.54 -7.97 11.93
C ASN A 70 -6.13 -7.41 12.12
N LYS A 71 -5.10 -8.26 12.12
CA LYS A 71 -3.70 -7.82 12.15
C LYS A 71 -3.39 -6.86 11.00
N TYR A 72 -3.86 -7.14 9.78
CA TYR A 72 -3.68 -6.22 8.64
C TYR A 72 -4.57 -4.97 8.72
N LYS A 73 -5.77 -5.06 9.33
CA LYS A 73 -6.62 -3.90 9.63
C LYS A 73 -5.90 -2.93 10.55
N GLU A 74 -5.31 -3.42 11.64
CA GLU A 74 -4.53 -2.61 12.58
C GLU A 74 -3.30 -1.99 11.93
N LYS A 75 -2.50 -2.78 11.18
CA LYS A 75 -1.35 -2.25 10.43
C LYS A 75 -1.76 -1.14 9.46
N ALA A 76 -2.87 -1.30 8.74
CA ALA A 76 -3.36 -0.29 7.80
C ALA A 76 -3.85 0.98 8.52
N GLN A 77 -4.51 0.83 9.67
CA GLN A 77 -4.92 1.97 10.50
C GLN A 77 -3.71 2.75 11.00
N GLU A 78 -2.66 2.05 11.46
CA GLU A 78 -1.43 2.69 11.90
C GLU A 78 -0.73 3.43 10.75
N MET A 79 -0.64 2.81 9.57
CA MET A 79 -0.09 3.46 8.38
C MET A 79 -0.91 4.68 7.96
N LYS A 80 -2.25 4.62 8.05
CA LYS A 80 -3.13 5.76 7.80
C LYS A 80 -2.90 6.89 8.82
N ARG A 81 -2.76 6.55 10.10
CA ARG A 81 -2.48 7.52 11.18
C ARG A 81 -1.14 8.20 10.97
N ARG A 82 -0.09 7.42 10.73
CA ARG A 82 1.26 7.91 10.44
C ARG A 82 1.27 8.81 9.20
N HIS A 83 0.56 8.41 8.15
CA HIS A 83 0.42 9.21 6.94
C HIS A 83 -0.25 10.57 7.21
N LYS A 84 -1.35 10.58 7.98
CA LYS A 84 -2.03 11.82 8.38
C LYS A 84 -1.14 12.74 9.21
N LEU A 85 -0.29 12.17 10.08
CA LEU A 85 0.66 12.94 10.89
C LEU A 85 1.79 13.54 10.04
N MET A 86 2.33 12.76 9.09
CA MET A 86 3.41 13.23 8.21
C MET A 86 2.92 14.21 7.13
N TYR A 87 1.67 14.08 6.71
CA TYR A 87 1.07 14.90 5.66
C TYR A 87 -0.29 15.43 6.11
N PRO A 88 -0.32 16.40 7.04
CA PRO A 88 -1.57 16.96 7.56
C PRO A 88 -2.42 17.64 6.48
N ASP A 89 -1.78 18.21 5.45
CA ASP A 89 -2.43 18.87 4.31
C ASP A 89 -2.80 17.90 3.18
N TYR A 90 -2.54 16.59 3.35
CA TYR A 90 -2.87 15.60 2.33
C TYR A 90 -4.39 15.51 2.12
N ARG A 91 -4.82 15.77 0.88
CA ARG A 91 -6.19 15.55 0.43
C ARG A 91 -6.22 14.62 -0.77
N PHE A 92 -7.13 13.65 -0.72
CA PHE A 92 -7.37 12.76 -1.84
C PHE A 92 -8.18 13.48 -2.92
N SER A 93 -7.50 13.84 -4.00
CA SER A 93 -8.12 14.37 -5.22
C SER A 93 -8.02 13.30 -6.32
N PRO A 94 -9.07 12.50 -6.58
CA PRO A 94 -9.06 11.57 -7.69
C PRO A 94 -8.88 12.36 -9.01
N ARG A 95 -7.93 11.95 -9.84
CA ARG A 95 -7.79 12.54 -11.19
C ARG A 95 -9.07 12.31 -11.97
N LYS A 96 -9.64 13.37 -12.54
CA LYS A 96 -10.83 13.26 -13.39
C LYS A 96 -10.49 12.44 -14.63
N GLN A 97 -11.40 11.56 -15.03
CA GLN A 97 -11.18 10.59 -16.11
C GLN A 97 -10.86 11.24 -17.47
N GLU A 98 -11.24 12.51 -17.66
CA GLU A 98 -10.94 13.31 -18.86
C GLU A 98 -9.44 13.66 -19.03
N GLU A 99 -8.68 13.76 -17.94
CA GLU A 99 -7.22 14.04 -18.01
C GLU A 99 -6.38 12.79 -18.29
N ILE A 100 -6.95 11.59 -18.09
CA ILE A 100 -6.22 10.31 -18.22
C ILE A 100 -6.24 9.79 -19.68
N ARG A 101 -7.13 10.33 -20.53
CA ARG A 101 -7.37 9.87 -21.91
C ARG A 101 -6.71 10.75 -22.98
N ARG A 102 -5.91 11.76 -22.61
CA ARG A 102 -5.08 12.56 -23.53
C ARG A 102 -3.65 12.05 -23.57
#